data_AF-A0A1G6M158-F1
#
_entry.id   AF-A0A1G6M158-F1
#
_cell.length_a   1.000
_cell.length_b   1.000
_cell.length_c   1.000
_cell.angle_alpha   90.00
_cell.angle_beta   90.00
_cell.angle_gamma   90.00
#
_symmetry.space_group_name_H-M   'P 1'
#
loop_
_entity.id
_entity.type
_entity.pdbx_description
1 polymer ?
#
loop_
_entity_poly.entity_id
_entity_poly.type
_entity_poly.pdbx_seq_one_letter_code
_entity_poly.pdbx_strand_id
1 'polypeptide(L)'
;MEHRALGRLVSFKKYDEKGKIVEEMKETNNEIYDVRYHKYWGNWIRTHTKVEERLHEMQNDRFAIKDITYINSDHEGLRKYIVILALNSDGIFENNPPFIEDLLKVTIMLKEELDNKNFVIDLTNKTGTLYTTWLASKEIKEANNIEDLVKERFPVN
;
A
#
# COMPACT_ATOMS: atom_id res chain seq x y z
N MET A 1 -14.20 -22.62 -33.01
CA MET A 1 -13.11 -21.67 -32.70
C MET A 1 -12.59 -22.08 -31.34
N GLU A 2 -11.50 -22.86 -31.30
CA GLU A 2 -10.95 -23.38 -30.04
C GLU A 2 -10.23 -22.27 -29.28
N HIS A 3 -10.73 -21.89 -28.11
CA HIS A 3 -9.98 -21.05 -27.17
C HIS A 3 -8.87 -21.90 -26.56
N ARG A 4 -7.66 -21.86 -27.13
CA ARG A 4 -6.47 -22.35 -26.44
C ARG A 4 -6.13 -21.37 -25.31
N ALA A 5 -6.27 -21.83 -24.07
CA ALA A 5 -5.69 -21.14 -22.92
C ALA A 5 -4.17 -21.13 -23.09
N LEU A 6 -3.60 -19.95 -23.35
CA LEU A 6 -2.15 -19.75 -23.39
C LEU A 6 -1.65 -19.75 -21.94
N GLY A 7 -1.24 -20.91 -21.44
CA GLY A 7 -0.52 -21.01 -20.18
C GLY A 7 0.79 -20.23 -20.26
N ARG A 8 1.06 -19.37 -19.28
CA ARG A 8 2.33 -18.62 -19.19
C ARG A 8 3.31 -19.44 -18.35
N LEU A 9 4.50 -19.73 -18.90
CA LEU A 9 5.62 -20.26 -18.12
C LEU A 9 6.08 -19.18 -17.14
N VAL A 10 6.11 -19.50 -15.85
CA VAL A 10 6.65 -18.61 -14.82
C VAL A 10 7.77 -19.31 -14.08
N SER A 11 8.83 -18.56 -13.77
CA SER A 11 9.96 -19.06 -12.99
C SER A 11 9.75 -18.81 -11.50
N PHE A 12 10.02 -19.84 -10.70
CA PHE A 12 9.91 -19.82 -9.25
C PHE A 12 11.28 -20.12 -8.65
N LYS A 13 11.72 -19.28 -7.72
CA LYS A 13 12.92 -19.53 -6.92
C LYS A 13 12.53 -20.25 -5.64
N LYS A 14 13.06 -21.45 -5.42
CA LYS A 14 12.92 -22.21 -4.17
C LYS A 14 14.28 -22.59 -3.63
N TYR A 15 14.36 -22.92 -2.35
CA TYR A 15 15.56 -23.53 -1.78
C TYR A 15 15.49 -25.06 -1.97
N ASP A 16 16.57 -25.68 -2.42
CA ASP A 16 16.70 -27.14 -2.40
C ASP A 16 16.97 -27.67 -0.98
N GLU A 17 17.03 -28.98 -0.84
CA GLU A 17 17.31 -29.67 0.43
C GLU A 17 18.69 -29.32 1.04
N LYS A 18 19.56 -28.65 0.27
CA LYS A 18 20.87 -28.18 0.68
C LYS A 18 20.90 -26.66 0.91
N GLY A 19 19.74 -25.99 0.87
CA GLY A 19 19.61 -24.55 1.09
C GLY A 19 20.08 -23.69 -0.08
N LYS A 20 20.24 -24.25 -1.29
CA LYS A 20 20.62 -23.49 -2.50
C LYS A 20 19.38 -23.02 -3.25
N ILE A 21 19.41 -21.79 -3.76
CA ILE A 21 18.34 -21.27 -4.62
C ILE A 21 18.37 -22.01 -5.97
N VAL A 22 17.27 -22.66 -6.31
CA VAL A 22 16.99 -23.30 -7.60
C VAL A 22 15.79 -22.64 -8.25
N GLU A 23 15.91 -22.40 -9.55
CA GLU A 23 14.86 -21.82 -10.38
C GLU A 23 14.13 -22.93 -11.13
N GLU A 24 12.82 -23.03 -10.93
CA GLU A 24 11.95 -24.03 -11.57
C GLU A 24 10.92 -23.31 -12.44
N MET A 25 10.74 -23.76 -13.68
CA MET A 25 9.70 -23.24 -14.57
C MET A 25 8.44 -24.10 -14.46
N LYS A 26 7.28 -23.49 -14.19
CA LYS A 26 5.97 -24.16 -14.21
C LYS A 26 5.00 -23.46 -15.13
N GLU A 27 4.28 -24.25 -15.93
CA GLU A 27 3.06 -23.81 -16.61
C GLU A 27 1.97 -23.63 -15.56
N THR A 28 1.35 -22.46 -15.52
CA THR A 28 0.22 -22.20 -14.62
C THR A 28 -1.01 -21.80 -15.41
N ASN A 29 -2.15 -22.42 -15.07
CA ASN A 29 -3.46 -21.92 -15.44
C ASN A 29 -3.68 -20.60 -14.67
N ASN A 30 -4.00 -19.52 -15.39
CA ASN A 30 -4.04 -18.14 -14.90
C ASN A 30 -4.80 -17.96 -13.57
N GLU A 31 -5.85 -18.75 -13.31
CA GLU A 31 -6.68 -18.64 -12.11
C GLU A 31 -5.94 -18.97 -10.79
N ILE A 32 -5.07 -19.97 -10.79
CA ILE A 32 -4.32 -20.38 -9.58
C ILE A 32 -3.12 -19.46 -9.35
N TYR A 33 -2.60 -18.84 -10.42
CA TYR A 33 -1.56 -17.82 -10.33
C TYR A 33 -2.12 -16.57 -9.68
N ASP A 34 -3.29 -16.10 -10.13
CA ASP A 34 -3.93 -14.87 -9.63
C ASP A 34 -4.24 -14.94 -8.12
N VAL A 35 -4.85 -16.03 -7.64
CA VAL A 35 -5.20 -16.17 -6.21
C VAL A 35 -3.97 -16.23 -5.29
N ARG A 36 -2.93 -16.99 -5.67
CA ARG A 36 -1.70 -17.11 -4.85
C ARG A 36 -0.86 -15.85 -4.91
N TYR A 37 -0.81 -15.19 -6.06
CA TYR A 37 -0.11 -13.91 -6.24
C TYR A 37 -0.82 -12.80 -5.45
N HIS A 38 -2.15 -12.75 -5.49
CA HIS A 38 -2.96 -11.84 -4.68
C HIS A 38 -2.71 -12.04 -3.18
N LYS A 39 -2.71 -13.30 -2.72
CA LYS A 39 -2.40 -13.63 -1.31
C LYS A 39 -0.95 -13.31 -0.94
N TYR A 40 0.00 -13.50 -1.86
CA TYR A 40 1.42 -13.19 -1.63
C TYR A 40 1.63 -11.69 -1.40
N TRP A 41 1.13 -10.83 -2.29
CA TRP A 41 1.31 -9.39 -2.16
C TRP A 41 0.49 -8.81 -1.00
N GLY A 42 -0.76 -9.26 -0.82
CA GLY A 42 -1.54 -8.90 0.37
C GLY A 42 -0.83 -9.28 1.68
N ASN A 43 -0.13 -10.40 1.72
CA ASN A 43 0.65 -10.83 2.89
C ASN A 43 2.04 -10.21 2.97
N TRP A 44 2.60 -9.67 1.88
CA TRP A 44 3.98 -9.20 1.85
C TRP A 44 4.18 -8.01 2.79
N ILE A 45 3.26 -7.02 2.79
CA ILE A 45 3.30 -5.93 3.76
C ILE A 45 3.33 -6.47 5.20
N ARG A 46 2.46 -7.44 5.50
CA ARG A 46 2.33 -7.99 6.87
C ARG A 46 3.55 -8.78 7.33
N THR A 47 4.27 -9.42 6.39
CA THR A 47 5.32 -10.41 6.71
C THR A 47 6.74 -9.93 6.42
N HIS A 48 6.91 -8.91 5.58
CA HIS A 48 8.22 -8.42 5.11
C HIS A 48 8.42 -6.92 5.33
N THR A 49 7.47 -6.25 5.99
CA THR A 49 7.60 -4.84 6.39
C THR A 49 7.12 -4.66 7.82
N LYS A 50 7.46 -3.52 8.43
CA LYS A 50 6.90 -3.13 9.73
C LYS A 50 5.75 -2.15 9.60
N VAL A 51 5.12 -2.01 8.43
CA VAL A 51 4.07 -1.02 8.20
C VAL A 51 2.89 -1.22 9.16
N GLU A 52 2.36 -2.44 9.28
CA GLU A 52 1.21 -2.72 10.17
C GLU A 52 1.57 -2.43 11.64
N GLU A 53 2.74 -2.90 12.10
CA GLU A 53 3.27 -2.66 13.44
C GLU A 53 3.49 -1.17 13.75
N ARG A 54 4.26 -0.46 12.91
CA ARG A 54 4.60 0.96 13.10
C ARG A 54 3.36 1.85 12.97
N LEU A 55 2.44 1.54 12.06
CA LEU A 55 1.18 2.29 11.99
C LEU A 55 0.36 2.08 13.27
N HIS A 56 0.32 0.86 13.82
CA HIS A 56 -0.43 0.59 15.04
C HIS A 56 0.10 1.40 16.22
N GLU A 57 1.42 1.54 16.33
CA GLU A 57 2.09 2.39 17.34
C GLU A 57 1.85 3.89 17.15
N MET A 58 1.65 4.34 15.91
CA MET A 58 1.40 5.76 15.58
C MET A 58 -0.05 6.20 15.77
N GLN A 59 -1.00 5.25 15.89
CA GLN A 59 -2.41 5.59 16.10
C GLN A 59 -2.61 6.42 17.37
N ASN A 60 -3.56 7.34 17.32
CA ASN A 60 -3.86 8.22 18.44
C ASN A 60 -5.33 8.67 18.44
N ASP A 61 -5.68 9.65 19.27
CA ASP A 61 -7.02 10.18 19.39
C ASP A 61 -7.51 10.92 18.13
N ARG A 62 -6.62 11.29 17.20
CA ARG A 62 -6.95 11.98 15.94
C ARG A 62 -7.12 11.02 14.76
N PHE A 63 -6.43 9.88 14.73
CA PHE A 63 -6.58 8.90 13.65
C PHE A 63 -6.34 7.45 14.09
N ALA A 64 -6.94 6.53 13.34
CA ALA A 64 -6.78 5.09 13.45
C ALA A 64 -6.54 4.48 12.07
N ILE A 65 -5.95 3.28 12.05
CA ILE A 65 -5.89 2.46 10.85
C ILE A 65 -7.27 1.88 10.63
N LYS A 66 -7.83 2.08 9.43
CA LYS A 66 -9.06 1.39 9.02
C LYS A 66 -8.75 0.07 8.34
N ASP A 67 -7.83 0.10 7.38
CA ASP A 67 -7.44 -1.08 6.61
C ASP A 67 -6.09 -0.87 5.91
N ILE A 68 -5.44 -1.98 5.57
CA ILE A 68 -4.27 -2.01 4.69
C ILE A 68 -4.55 -3.09 3.64
N THR A 69 -4.80 -2.65 2.41
CA THR A 69 -5.19 -3.55 1.32
C THR A 69 -4.26 -3.43 0.12
N TYR A 70 -4.47 -4.31 -0.86
CA TYR A 70 -3.65 -4.41 -2.06
C TYR A 70 -4.53 -4.62 -3.29
N ILE A 71 -4.37 -3.74 -4.28
CA ILE A 71 -4.92 -3.97 -5.61
C ILE A 71 -3.91 -4.80 -6.39
N ASN A 72 -4.32 -6.03 -6.72
CA ASN A 72 -3.63 -6.86 -7.70
C ASN A 72 -4.15 -6.53 -9.11
N SER A 73 -3.24 -6.36 -10.06
CA SER A 73 -3.58 -6.14 -11.47
C SER A 73 -2.52 -6.76 -12.36
N ASP A 74 -2.91 -7.26 -13.53
CA ASP A 74 -1.97 -7.75 -14.55
C ASP A 74 -1.11 -6.62 -15.13
N HIS A 75 -1.59 -5.38 -15.04
CA HIS A 75 -0.81 -4.20 -15.37
C HIS A 75 0.03 -3.77 -14.18
N GLU A 76 1.35 -3.85 -14.32
CA GLU A 76 2.31 -3.50 -13.26
C GLU A 76 2.07 -2.10 -12.68
N GLY A 77 1.72 -1.12 -13.53
CA GLY A 77 1.40 0.25 -13.10
C GLY A 77 0.11 0.41 -12.30
N LEU A 78 -0.77 -0.60 -12.28
CA LEU A 78 -2.03 -0.58 -11.53
C LEU A 78 -1.94 -1.36 -10.21
N ARG A 79 -0.85 -2.11 -9.98
CA ARG A 79 -0.57 -2.74 -8.69
C ARG A 79 -0.24 -1.68 -7.68
N LYS A 80 -0.97 -1.62 -6.57
CA LYS A 80 -0.66 -0.68 -5.48
C LYS A 80 -1.17 -1.18 -4.14
N TYR A 81 -0.42 -0.85 -3.10
CA TYR A 81 -0.89 -0.93 -1.73
C TYR A 81 -1.75 0.28 -1.40
N ILE A 82 -2.77 0.08 -0.57
CA ILE A 82 -3.67 1.12 -0.12
C ILE A 82 -3.66 1.10 1.39
N VAL A 83 -3.16 2.18 2.00
CA VAL A 83 -3.23 2.40 3.44
C VAL A 83 -4.41 3.32 3.70
N ILE A 84 -5.41 2.85 4.43
CA ILE A 84 -6.61 3.61 4.72
C ILE A 84 -6.58 4.07 6.17
N LEU A 85 -6.50 5.37 6.38
CA LEU A 85 -6.52 6.00 7.70
C LEU A 85 -7.91 6.58 7.97
N ALA A 86 -8.54 6.16 9.05
CA ALA A 86 -9.77 6.75 9.57
C ALA A 86 -9.43 7.90 10.50
N LEU A 87 -9.88 9.10 10.18
CA LEU A 87 -9.79 10.24 11.06
C LEU A 87 -10.92 10.16 12.09
N ASN A 88 -10.60 10.52 13.33
CA ASN A 88 -11.59 10.64 14.40
C ASN A 88 -12.34 11.99 14.31
N SER A 89 -12.67 12.40 13.09
CA SER A 89 -13.53 13.53 12.77
C SER A 89 -14.69 13.03 11.91
N ASP A 90 -15.88 13.61 12.13
CA ASP A 90 -17.07 13.31 11.34
C ASP A 90 -17.14 14.15 10.04
N GLY A 91 -16.31 15.19 9.92
CA GLY A 91 -16.39 16.23 8.89
C GLY A 91 -15.27 16.21 7.81
N ILE A 92 -15.09 17.37 7.17
CA ILE A 92 -14.07 17.63 6.14
C ILE A 92 -12.67 17.61 6.77
N PHE A 93 -11.66 17.25 5.99
CA PHE A 93 -10.25 17.27 6.35
C PHE A 93 -9.78 18.71 6.64
N GLU A 94 -10.02 19.21 7.86
CA GLU A 94 -9.65 20.56 8.28
C GLU A 94 -8.14 20.68 8.52
N ASN A 95 -7.61 21.89 8.29
CA ASN A 95 -6.23 22.23 8.60
C ASN A 95 -6.00 22.22 10.12
N ASN A 96 -5.49 21.10 10.63
CA ASN A 96 -5.19 20.88 12.04
C ASN A 96 -3.70 20.56 12.19
N PRO A 97 -2.87 21.47 12.74
CA PRO A 97 -1.42 21.30 12.74
C PRO A 97 -0.92 20.02 13.43
N PRO A 98 -1.42 19.64 14.64
CA PRO A 98 -1.11 18.33 15.23
C PRO A 98 -1.42 17.14 14.31
N PHE A 99 -2.54 17.18 13.58
CA PHE A 99 -2.91 16.11 12.68
C PHE A 99 -2.03 16.05 11.42
N ILE A 100 -1.66 17.21 10.88
CA ILE A 100 -0.71 17.32 9.77
C ILE A 100 0.65 16.73 10.17
N GLU A 101 1.10 16.98 11.40
CA GLU A 101 2.34 16.39 11.91
C GLU A 101 2.27 14.86 12.01
N ASP A 102 1.14 14.31 12.44
CA ASP A 102 0.92 12.86 12.47
C ASP A 102 0.93 12.25 11.06
N LEU A 103 0.25 12.89 10.11
CA LEU A 103 0.24 12.45 8.71
C LEU A 103 1.62 12.56 8.05
N LEU A 104 2.42 13.56 8.44
CA LEU A 104 3.81 13.66 8.00
C LEU A 104 4.63 12.46 8.50
N LYS A 105 4.51 12.09 9.77
CA LYS A 105 5.19 10.92 10.35
C LYS A 105 4.78 9.63 9.64
N VAL A 106 3.49 9.44 9.37
CA VAL A 106 2.98 8.30 8.61
C VAL A 106 3.55 8.29 7.20
N THR A 107 3.56 9.43 6.50
CA THR A 107 4.07 9.54 5.12
C THR A 107 5.56 9.19 5.04
N ILE A 108 6.37 9.71 5.97
CA ILE A 108 7.81 9.39 6.05
C ILE A 108 8.01 7.90 6.31
N MET A 109 7.30 7.33 7.29
CA MET A 109 7.42 5.91 7.62
C MET A 109 7.01 5.01 6.45
N LEU A 110 5.90 5.32 5.76
CA LEU A 110 5.47 4.54 4.61
C LEU A 110 6.48 4.63 3.46
N LYS A 111 7.08 5.81 3.25
CA LYS A 111 8.17 5.95 2.28
C LYS A 111 9.37 5.07 2.64
N GLU A 112 9.77 5.02 3.91
CA GLU A 112 10.89 4.17 4.37
C GLU A 112 10.60 2.67 4.19
N GLU A 113 9.43 2.21 4.63
CA GLU A 113 9.08 0.78 4.60
C GLU A 113 8.69 0.28 3.20
N LEU A 114 8.12 1.16 2.36
CA LEU A 114 7.59 0.82 1.04
C LEU A 114 8.35 1.49 -0.12
N ASP A 115 9.59 1.91 0.09
CA ASP A 115 10.38 2.76 -0.84
C ASP A 115 10.28 2.33 -2.32
N ASN A 116 10.40 1.03 -2.62
CA ASN A 116 10.33 0.51 -3.99
C ASN A 116 8.94 0.04 -4.43
N LYS A 117 7.90 0.33 -3.66
CA LYS A 117 6.52 -0.10 -3.94
C LYS A 117 5.68 1.07 -4.42
N ASN A 118 4.64 0.73 -5.16
CA ASN A 118 3.56 1.65 -5.49
C ASN A 118 2.53 1.58 -4.35
N PHE A 119 2.23 2.71 -3.74
CA PHE A 119 1.24 2.79 -2.67
C PHE A 119 0.46 4.10 -2.73
N VAL A 120 -0.72 4.10 -2.13
CA VAL A 120 -1.51 5.31 -1.88
C VAL A 120 -1.93 5.34 -0.41
N ILE A 121 -2.05 6.55 0.10
CA ILE A 121 -2.63 6.85 1.40
C ILE A 121 -4.01 7.42 1.13
N ASP A 122 -5.03 6.71 1.59
CA ASP A 122 -6.41 7.14 1.49
C ASP A 122 -6.90 7.56 2.88
N LEU A 123 -7.60 8.69 2.93
CA LEU A 123 -8.16 9.23 4.16
C LEU A 123 -9.67 9.03 4.15
N THR A 124 -10.22 8.70 5.31
CA THR A 124 -11.66 8.58 5.49
C THR A 124 -12.10 9.17 6.82
N ASN A 125 -13.31 9.72 6.86
CA ASN A 125 -13.89 10.13 8.15
C ASN A 125 -14.25 8.90 9.00
N LYS A 126 -14.56 9.11 10.27
CA LYS A 126 -14.82 8.02 11.24
C LYS A 126 -15.93 7.06 10.78
N THR A 127 -16.97 7.59 10.13
CA THR A 127 -18.11 6.81 9.65
C THR A 127 -17.82 6.08 8.34
N GLY A 128 -16.74 6.42 7.64
CA GLY A 128 -16.40 5.85 6.34
C GLY A 128 -17.16 6.43 5.15
N THR A 129 -17.98 7.47 5.35
CA THR A 129 -18.82 8.06 4.30
C THR A 129 -18.05 9.01 3.39
N LEU A 130 -16.98 9.62 3.89
CA LEU A 130 -16.05 10.43 3.11
C LEU A 130 -14.79 9.63 2.87
N TYR A 131 -14.37 9.52 1.62
CA TYR A 131 -13.17 8.80 1.20
C TYR A 131 -12.44 9.64 0.16
N THR A 132 -11.15 9.89 0.38
CA THR A 132 -10.31 10.57 -0.61
C THR A 132 -8.98 9.87 -0.72
N THR A 133 -8.51 9.71 -1.95
CA THR A 133 -7.08 9.49 -2.15
C THR A 133 -6.35 10.78 -1.84
N TRP A 134 -5.43 10.70 -0.88
CA TRP A 134 -4.76 11.87 -0.34
C TRP A 134 -3.35 12.03 -0.90
N LEU A 135 -2.52 10.99 -0.82
CA LEU A 135 -1.16 11.00 -1.39
C LEU A 135 -0.82 9.69 -2.09
N ALA A 136 -0.19 9.78 -3.26
CA ALA A 136 0.40 8.64 -3.95
C ALA A 136 1.92 8.58 -3.76
N SER A 137 2.48 7.36 -3.76
CA SER A 137 3.92 7.11 -3.64
C SER A 137 4.74 7.79 -4.73
N LYS A 138 4.15 8.00 -5.92
CA LYS A 138 4.80 8.75 -7.00
C LYS A 138 5.03 10.20 -6.61
N GLU A 139 4.02 10.85 -6.05
CA GLU A 139 4.09 12.25 -5.60
C GLU A 139 5.08 12.39 -4.44
N ILE A 140 5.08 11.44 -3.50
CA ILE A 140 6.02 11.40 -2.37
C ILE A 140 7.47 11.25 -2.84
N LYS A 141 7.72 10.50 -3.93
CA LYS A 141 9.06 10.30 -4.51
C LYS A 141 9.54 11.50 -5.30
N GLU A 142 8.63 12.18 -6.00
CA GLU A 142 8.93 13.35 -6.83
C GLU A 142 9.01 14.65 -6.01
N ALA A 143 8.51 14.64 -4.76
CA ALA A 143 8.55 15.81 -3.89
C ALA A 143 9.97 16.14 -3.43
N ASN A 144 10.35 17.42 -3.61
CA ASN A 144 11.59 17.97 -3.05
C ASN A 144 11.56 18.00 -1.52
N ASN A 145 10.38 18.24 -0.94
CA ASN A 145 10.14 18.27 0.49
C ASN A 145 8.79 17.62 0.80
N ILE A 146 8.80 16.57 1.64
CA ILE A 146 7.59 15.82 2.03
C ILE A 146 6.73 16.66 2.97
N GLU A 147 7.33 17.48 3.83
CA GLU A 147 6.59 18.33 4.76
C GLU A 147 5.73 19.35 4.00
N ASP A 148 6.31 19.99 2.98
CA ASP A 148 5.59 20.93 2.12
C ASP A 148 4.47 20.23 1.35
N LEU A 149 4.75 19.05 0.77
CA LEU A 149 3.75 18.22 0.08
C LEU A 149 2.55 17.89 0.99
N VAL A 150 2.82 17.48 2.24
CA VAL A 150 1.77 17.12 3.20
C VAL A 150 0.94 18.37 3.58
N LYS A 151 1.59 19.51 3.81
CA LYS A 151 0.92 20.78 4.14
C LYS A 151 0.06 21.31 2.99
N GLU A 152 0.52 21.25 1.75
CA GLU A 152 -0.23 21.73 0.57
C GLU A 152 -1.56 21.00 0.36
N ARG A 153 -1.70 19.75 0.87
CA ARG A 153 -2.95 18.99 0.81
C ARG A 153 -4.03 19.47 1.76
N PHE A 154 -3.69 20.35 2.70
CA PHE A 154 -4.62 20.97 3.63
C PHE A 154 -4.55 22.48 3.42
N PRO A 155 -5.41 23.07 2.57
CA PRO A 155 -5.39 24.50 2.34
C PRO A 155 -5.58 25.26 3.66
N VAL A 156 -4.77 26.29 3.86
CA VAL A 156 -4.90 27.21 4.99
C VAL A 156 -6.16 28.04 4.76
N ASN A 157 -7.08 28.03 5.71
CA ASN A 157 -8.23 28.96 5.72
C ASN A 157 -7.74 30.41 5.79
#